data_AF-A0A3C1YU28-F1
#
_entry.id   AF-A0A3C1YU28-F1
#
_cell.length_a   1.000
_cell.length_b   1.000
_cell.length_c   1.000
_cell.angle_alpha   90.00
_cell.angle_beta   90.00
_cell.angle_gamma   90.00
#
_symmetry.space_group_name_H-M   'P 1'
#
loop_
_entity.id
_entity.type
_entity.pdbx_description
1 polymer ?
#
loop_
_entity_poly.entity_id
_entity_poly.type
_entity_poly.pdbx_seq_one_letter_code
_entity_poly.pdbx_strand_id
1 'polypeptide(L)'
;MVIPRSVFSETNTKEADVDNFTNYGLSVKGVIVGLVFVELYDGVKISFRSKGDFDVNMLAKQFNGGGHKNAAGARVKNLPLQEAVQMVIEKAKIFLE
;
A
#
# COMPACT_ATOMS: atom_id res chain seq x y z
N MET A 1 -4.20 -5.51 -0.96
CA MET A 1 -3.45 -6.77 -1.07
C MET A 1 -2.37 -6.79 0.00
N VAL A 2 -2.16 -7.93 0.65
CA VAL A 2 -1.19 -8.09 1.74
C VAL A 2 -0.18 -9.15 1.34
N ILE A 3 1.11 -8.86 1.51
CA ILE A 3 2.22 -9.73 1.15
C ILE A 3 3.08 -9.94 2.41
N PRO A 4 2.88 -11.04 3.13
CA PRO A 4 3.71 -11.42 4.26
C PRO A 4 5.16 -11.67 3.83
N ARG A 5 6.11 -11.49 4.76
CA ARG A 5 7.53 -11.66 4.46
C ARG A 5 7.87 -13.10 4.04
N SER A 6 7.12 -14.09 4.54
CA SER A 6 7.35 -15.51 4.23
C SER A 6 7.18 -15.83 2.74
N VAL A 7 6.34 -15.08 2.03
CA VAL A 7 6.10 -15.26 0.58
C VAL A 7 7.39 -15.13 -0.23
N PHE A 8 8.27 -14.19 0.14
CA PHE A 8 9.53 -13.98 -0.56
C PHE A 8 10.48 -15.18 -0.43
N SER A 9 10.55 -15.77 0.77
CA SER A 9 11.33 -17.00 0.99
C SER A 9 10.72 -18.22 0.32
N GLU A 10 9.39 -18.35 0.34
CA GLU A 10 8.68 -19.50 -0.25
C GLU A 10 8.75 -19.51 -1.78
N THR A 11 8.83 -18.34 -2.40
CA THR A 11 8.82 -18.18 -3.86
C THR A 11 10.18 -17.82 -4.46
N ASN A 12 11.21 -17.63 -3.63
CA ASN A 12 12.53 -17.14 -4.03
C ASN A 12 12.46 -15.80 -4.79
N THR A 13 11.68 -14.85 -4.26
CA THR A 13 11.49 -13.50 -4.82
C THR A 13 11.97 -12.43 -3.84
N LYS A 14 11.94 -11.17 -4.28
CA LYS A 14 12.35 -9.98 -3.53
C LYS A 14 11.23 -8.95 -3.53
N GLU A 15 11.32 -7.98 -2.62
CA GLU A 15 10.37 -6.86 -2.54
C GLU A 15 10.19 -6.12 -3.88
N ALA A 16 11.27 -5.98 -4.67
CA ALA A 16 11.22 -5.31 -5.96
C ALA A 16 10.30 -6.02 -6.98
N ASP A 17 10.12 -7.33 -6.84
CA ASP A 17 9.27 -8.12 -7.75
C ASP A 17 7.79 -7.78 -7.59
N VAL A 18 7.40 -7.18 -6.45
CA VAL A 18 6.00 -6.85 -6.12
C VAL A 18 5.69 -5.35 -6.19
N ASP A 19 6.66 -4.50 -6.55
CA ASP A 19 6.48 -3.04 -6.57
C ASP A 19 5.35 -2.56 -7.48
N ASN A 20 5.12 -3.28 -8.58
CA ASN A 20 4.06 -2.96 -9.54
C ASN A 20 2.73 -3.67 -9.27
N PHE A 21 2.61 -4.44 -8.18
CA PHE A 21 1.38 -5.19 -7.90
C PHE A 21 0.18 -4.28 -7.62
N THR A 22 0.44 -3.02 -7.25
CA THR A 22 -0.60 -2.01 -7.09
C THR A 22 -1.41 -1.78 -8.37
N ASN A 23 -0.80 -1.95 -9.55
CA ASN A 23 -1.49 -1.84 -10.84
C ASN A 23 -2.52 -2.97 -11.04
N TYR A 24 -2.25 -4.18 -10.52
CA TYR A 24 -3.23 -5.27 -10.59
C TYR A 24 -4.49 -4.94 -9.81
N GLY A 25 -4.36 -4.32 -8.63
CA GLY A 25 -5.52 -3.85 -7.85
C GLY A 25 -6.40 -2.89 -8.65
N LEU A 26 -5.78 -1.97 -9.40
CA LEU A 26 -6.49 -1.03 -10.26
C LEU A 26 -7.05 -1.64 -11.56
N SER A 27 -6.63 -2.83 -11.95
CA SER A 27 -7.13 -3.47 -13.19
C SER A 27 -8.59 -3.93 -13.08
N VAL A 28 -9.08 -4.13 -11.85
CA VAL A 28 -10.45 -4.56 -11.57
C VAL A 28 -11.45 -3.44 -11.90
N LYS A 29 -12.49 -3.77 -12.67
CA LYS A 29 -13.54 -2.82 -13.08
C LYS A 29 -14.20 -2.19 -11.84
N GLY A 30 -14.26 -0.87 -11.80
CA GLY A 30 -14.86 -0.10 -10.70
C GLY A 30 -13.90 0.24 -9.55
N VAL A 31 -12.70 -0.35 -9.50
CA VAL A 31 -11.70 0.01 -8.48
C VAL A 31 -11.03 1.33 -8.85
N ILE A 32 -11.11 2.29 -7.92
CA ILE A 32 -10.50 3.62 -8.04
C ILE A 32 -9.26 3.81 -7.16
N VAL A 33 -9.04 2.95 -6.15
CA VAL A 33 -7.88 2.99 -5.25
C VAL A 33 -7.36 1.57 -5.03
N GLY A 34 -6.05 1.39 -5.18
CA GLY A 34 -5.33 0.13 -4.94
C GLY A 34 -4.26 0.32 -3.86
N LEU A 35 -4.28 -0.57 -2.87
CA LEU A 35 -3.33 -0.59 -1.76
C LEU A 35 -2.60 -1.93 -1.72
N VAL A 36 -1.27 -1.89 -1.67
CA VAL A 36 -0.42 -3.08 -1.44
C VAL A 36 0.40 -2.87 -0.19
N PHE A 37 0.35 -3.85 0.71
CA PHE A 37 1.10 -3.90 1.96
C PHE A 37 2.13 -5.01 1.85
N VAL A 38 3.40 -4.68 2.08
CA VAL A 38 4.52 -5.62 2.09
C VAL A 38 5.13 -5.60 3.49
N GLU A 39 5.14 -6.75 4.15
CA GLU A 39 5.77 -6.92 5.44
C GLU A 39 7.30 -6.91 5.31
N LEU A 40 7.94 -6.08 6.11
CA LEU A 40 9.38 -5.93 6.22
C LEU A 40 9.86 -6.45 7.59
N TYR A 41 11.17 -6.55 7.78
CA TYR A 41 11.75 -6.91 9.08
C TYR A 41 11.45 -5.87 10.17
N ASP A 42 11.38 -4.59 9.81
CA ASP A 42 11.22 -3.46 10.73
C ASP A 42 9.88 -2.75 10.59
N GLY A 43 8.89 -3.36 9.92
CA GLY A 43 7.55 -2.79 9.76
C GLY A 43 6.89 -3.16 8.43
N VAL A 44 6.26 -2.18 7.78
CA VAL A 44 5.42 -2.40 6.59
C VAL A 44 5.66 -1.32 5.54
N LYS A 45 5.96 -1.72 4.31
CA LYS A 45 5.90 -0.85 3.13
C LYS A 45 4.48 -0.84 2.58
N ILE A 46 3.96 0.35 2.32
CA ILE A 46 2.64 0.55 1.75
C ILE A 46 2.80 1.28 0.43
N SER A 47 2.18 0.74 -0.61
CA SER A 47 2.14 1.35 -1.94
C SER A 47 0.70 1.69 -2.30
N PHE A 48 0.49 2.94 -2.70
CA PHE A 48 -0.81 3.51 -3.01
C PHE A 48 -0.89 3.85 -4.50
N ARG A 49 -2.00 3.48 -5.13
CA ARG A 49 -2.35 3.90 -6.48
C ARG A 49 -3.82 4.29 -6.54
N SER A 50 -4.14 5.25 -7.40
CA SER A 50 -5.52 5.62 -7.67
C SER A 50 -5.75 5.95 -9.14
N LYS A 51 -7.03 6.02 -9.51
CA LYS A 51 -7.52 6.57 -10.77
C LYS A 51 -8.31 7.85 -10.52
N GLY A 52 -8.28 8.76 -11.48
CA GLY A 52 -9.04 10.00 -11.42
C GLY A 52 -8.51 10.97 -10.37
N ASP A 53 -9.40 11.41 -9.48
CA ASP A 53 -9.15 12.53 -8.57
C ASP A 53 -8.88 12.14 -7.12
N PHE A 54 -8.87 10.85 -6.79
CA PHE A 54 -8.52 10.40 -5.45
C PHE A 54 -7.01 10.62 -5.20
N ASP A 55 -6.68 11.56 -4.31
CA ASP A 55 -5.30 11.93 -4.01
C ASP A 55 -4.65 10.99 -2.98
N VAL A 56 -3.93 9.97 -3.48
CA VAL A 56 -3.20 9.04 -2.61
C VAL A 56 -1.93 9.63 -1.99
N ASN A 57 -1.41 10.76 -2.49
CA ASN A 57 -0.29 11.44 -1.85
C ASN A 57 -0.72 11.96 -0.48
N MET A 58 -1.91 12.53 -0.39
CA MET A 58 -2.44 13.05 0.88
C MET A 58 -2.67 11.94 1.91
N LEU A 59 -3.13 10.76 1.47
CA LEU A 59 -3.22 9.58 2.33
C LEU A 59 -1.83 9.10 2.76
N ALA A 60 -0.86 9.00 1.85
CA ALA A 60 0.50 8.57 2.17
C ALA A 60 1.20 9.50 3.19
N LYS A 61 0.95 10.82 3.13
CA LYS A 61 1.48 11.80 4.09
C LYS A 61 1.02 11.55 5.53
N GLN A 62 -0.16 10.95 5.74
CA GLN A 62 -0.63 10.56 7.08
C GLN A 62 0.28 9.51 7.75
N PHE A 63 1.12 8.84 6.95
CA PHE A 63 2.02 7.77 7.39
C PHE A 63 3.50 8.13 7.14
N ASN A 64 3.82 9.44 7.16
CA ASN A 64 5.17 9.97 6.86
C ASN A 64 5.70 9.54 5.47
N GLY A 65 4.79 9.30 4.53
CA GLY A 65 5.09 8.97 3.15
C GLY A 65 5.01 10.16 2.19
N GLY A 66 4.94 9.87 0.90
CA GLY A 66 4.83 10.87 -0.16
C GLY A 66 4.77 10.26 -1.56
N GLY A 67 4.83 11.11 -2.58
CA GLY A 67 4.77 10.72 -3.99
C GLY A 67 3.94 11.68 -4.83
N HIS A 68 3.26 11.17 -5.85
CA HIS A 68 2.36 11.92 -6.72
C HIS A 68 0.90 11.68 -6.38
N LYS A 69 0.00 12.55 -6.86
CA LYS A 69 -1.46 12.48 -6.66
C LYS A 69 -2.03 11.06 -6.83
N ASN A 70 -1.60 10.35 -7.88
CA ASN A 70 -2.12 9.01 -8.21
C ASN A 70 -1.17 7.85 -7.89
N ALA A 71 0.02 8.14 -7.34
CA ALA A 71 1.05 7.15 -7.09
C ALA A 71 1.95 7.59 -5.93
N ALA A 72 1.73 6.99 -4.76
CA ALA A 72 2.44 7.34 -3.53
C ALA A 72 2.86 6.10 -2.75
N GLY A 73 3.68 6.29 -1.72
CA GLY A 73 4.17 5.23 -0.85
C GLY A 73 4.47 5.73 0.55
N ALA A 74 4.45 4.81 1.51
CA ALA A 74 4.83 5.04 2.89
C ALA A 74 5.56 3.81 3.46
N ARG A 75 6.35 4.02 4.52
CA ARG A 75 6.93 2.95 5.32
C ARG A 75 6.61 3.21 6.78
N VAL A 76 5.85 2.31 7.38
CA VAL A 76 5.50 2.36 8.81
C VAL A 76 6.45 1.42 9.54
N LYS A 77 7.21 1.96 10.49
CA LYS A 77 8.17 1.17 11.27
C LYS A 77 7.53 0.62 12.54
N ASN A 78 8.07 -0.50 13.04
CA ASN A 78 7.72 -1.12 14.32
C ASN A 78 6.22 -1.42 14.49
N LEU A 79 5.52 -1.71 13.40
CA LEU A 79 4.08 -2.01 13.42
C LEU A 79 3.81 -3.36 12.75
N PRO A 80 3.05 -4.27 13.38
CA PRO A 80 2.65 -5.51 12.76
C PRO A 80 1.83 -5.30 11.48
N LEU A 81 1.93 -6.23 10.54
CA LEU A 81 1.26 -6.15 9.23
C LEU A 81 -0.25 -5.94 9.34
N GLN A 82 -0.91 -6.68 10.22
CA GLN A 82 -2.36 -6.60 10.41
C GLN A 82 -2.81 -5.25 10.97
N GLU A 83 -2.07 -4.71 11.94
CA GLU A 83 -2.34 -3.38 12.51
C GLU A 83 -2.14 -2.28 11.48
N ALA A 84 -1.08 -2.36 10.66
CA ALA A 84 -0.83 -1.43 9.57
C ALA A 84 -1.97 -1.44 8.54
N VAL A 85 -2.46 -2.63 8.17
CA VAL A 85 -3.59 -2.78 7.24
C VAL A 85 -4.84 -2.12 7.80
N GLN A 86 -5.20 -2.40 9.05
CA GLN A 86 -6.39 -1.82 9.68
C GLN A 86 -6.31 -0.30 9.77
N MET A 87 -5.19 0.23 10.26
CA MET A 87 -4.97 1.67 10.39
C MET A 87 -5.07 2.40 9.05
N VAL A 88 -4.49 1.84 7.98
CA VAL A 88 -4.49 2.48 6.66
C VAL A 88 -5.87 2.39 6.01
N ILE A 89 -6.60 1.29 6.17
CA ILE A 89 -7.98 1.17 5.65
C ILE A 89 -8.90 2.19 6.32
N GLU A 90 -8.81 2.36 7.64
CA GLU A 90 -9.62 3.36 8.36
C GLU A 90 -9.34 4.79 7.87
N LYS A 91 -8.06 5.14 7.66
CA LYS A 91 -7.72 6.43 7.07
C LYS A 91 -8.17 6.56 5.63
N ALA A 92 -8.08 5.51 4.83
CA ALA A 92 -8.50 5.55 3.42
C ALA A 92 -10.01 5.79 3.27
N LYS A 93 -10.85 5.24 4.18
CA LYS A 93 -12.31 5.48 4.17
C LYS A 93 -12.66 6.96 4.30
N ILE A 94 -11.96 7.70 5.17
CA ILE A 94 -12.17 9.14 5.36
C ILE A 94 -11.95 9.94 4.07
N PHE A 95 -11.09 9.46 3.18
CA PHE A 95 -10.81 10.13 1.90
C PHE A 95 -11.80 9.75 0.78
N LEU A 96 -12.67 8.76 1.02
CA LEU A 96 -13.72 8.33 0.09
C LEU A 96 -15.08 8.99 0.37
N GLU A 97 -15.23 9.62 1.54
CA GLU A 97 -16.40 10.41 1.95
C GLU A 97 -16.21 11.89 1.59
#